data_AF-W9WIK3-F1
#
_entry.id   AF-W9WIK3-F1
#
_cell.length_a   1.000
_cell.length_b   1.000
_cell.length_c   1.000
_cell.angle_alpha   90.00
_cell.angle_beta   90.00
_cell.angle_gamma   90.00
#
_symmetry.space_group_name_H-M   'P 1'
#
loop_
_entity.id
_entity.type
_entity.pdbx_description
1 polymer ?
#
loop_
_entity_poly.entity_id
_entity_poly.type
_entity_poly.pdbx_seq_one_letter_code
_entity_poly.pdbx_strand_id
1 'polypeptide(L)'
;MPPPTKRRRVEPTVVEEIAFDPAARYEFLTGFHKRKLQRAKHAQEVAELRARAEKLEGRKQLREQRKAELERHVEEVNAMLGLPAAASNKQYGDSSTDSDEEWKGISDSDPPPIDHEAEYVDEEKYTTVTVEALDVSKEGLFRAQQESDEHNSDDNGVTPTSTNGGASSGKEKRPWTKEKPKDGVKKRKKKRNFRYEGKAERKEARAKQKSRNSRQARERRAGGS
;
A
#
# COMPACT_ATOMS: atom_id res chain seq x y z
N MET A 1 -15.82 8.78 -38.58
CA MET A 1 -15.72 7.46 -37.89
C MET A 1 -17.05 7.16 -37.20
N PRO A 2 -17.66 5.98 -37.41
CA PRO A 2 -18.89 5.58 -36.72
C PRO A 2 -18.63 5.35 -35.21
N PRO A 3 -19.61 5.63 -34.33
CA PRO A 3 -19.44 5.49 -32.89
C PRO A 3 -19.32 4.02 -32.48
N PRO A 4 -18.43 3.67 -31.52
CA PRO A 4 -18.24 2.29 -31.10
C PRO A 4 -19.53 1.72 -30.48
N THR A 5 -19.95 0.54 -30.96
CA THR A 5 -21.16 -0.14 -30.49
C THR A 5 -21.00 -0.54 -29.02
N LYS A 6 -21.93 -0.10 -28.17
CA LYS A 6 -21.87 -0.20 -26.69
C LYS A 6 -21.88 -1.63 -26.11
N ARG A 7 -21.84 -2.68 -26.93
CA ARG A 7 -21.87 -4.06 -26.45
C ARG A 7 -20.87 -4.88 -27.26
N ARG A 8 -19.77 -5.27 -26.63
CA ARG A 8 -18.85 -6.27 -27.16
C ARG A 8 -19.62 -7.58 -27.19
N ARG A 9 -19.91 -8.12 -28.38
CA ARG A 9 -20.44 -9.47 -28.51
C ARG A 9 -19.35 -10.41 -28.01
N VAL A 10 -19.60 -11.07 -26.90
CA VAL A 10 -18.74 -12.17 -26.45
C VAL A 10 -19.22 -13.39 -27.23
N GLU A 11 -18.30 -14.07 -27.91
CA GLU A 11 -18.59 -15.33 -28.59
C GLU A 11 -19.31 -16.26 -27.60
N PRO A 12 -20.50 -16.78 -27.95
CA PRO A 12 -21.19 -17.70 -27.06
C PRO A 12 -20.32 -18.93 -26.92
N THR A 13 -19.86 -19.22 -25.71
CA THR A 13 -19.30 -20.53 -25.38
C THR A 13 -20.45 -21.53 -25.48
N VAL A 14 -20.62 -22.12 -26.66
CA VAL A 14 -21.62 -23.16 -26.91
C VAL A 14 -21.11 -24.41 -26.19
N VAL A 15 -21.66 -24.67 -25.01
CA VAL A 15 -21.41 -25.91 -24.29
C VAL A 15 -22.35 -26.95 -24.90
N GLU A 16 -21.80 -28.02 -25.48
CA GLU A 16 -22.56 -29.02 -26.24
C GLU A 16 -23.53 -29.80 -25.34
N GLU A 17 -23.20 -30.01 -24.06
CA GLU A 17 -24.04 -30.73 -23.10
C GLU A 17 -24.03 -30.03 -21.74
N ILE A 18 -25.22 -29.80 -21.15
CA ILE A 18 -25.38 -29.21 -19.82
C ILE A 18 -25.93 -30.29 -18.89
N ALA A 19 -25.07 -30.82 -18.02
CA ALA A 19 -25.50 -31.72 -16.94
C ALA A 19 -26.22 -30.91 -15.85
N PHE A 20 -27.50 -31.21 -15.64
CA PHE A 20 -28.32 -30.54 -14.62
C PHE A 20 -28.37 -31.36 -13.34
N ASP A 21 -27.68 -30.88 -12.30
CA ASP A 21 -27.78 -31.44 -10.96
C ASP A 21 -28.82 -30.68 -10.11
N PRO A 22 -29.94 -31.32 -9.71
CA PRO A 22 -30.94 -30.70 -8.87
C PRO A 22 -30.40 -30.32 -7.47
N ALA A 23 -29.41 -31.03 -6.93
CA ALA A 23 -28.81 -30.71 -5.63
C ALA A 23 -28.00 -29.41 -5.71
N ALA A 24 -27.09 -29.28 -6.69
CA ALA A 24 -26.39 -28.03 -6.96
C ALA A 24 -27.35 -26.86 -7.24
N ARG A 25 -28.48 -27.10 -7.92
CA ARG A 25 -29.51 -26.07 -8.11
C ARG A 25 -30.16 -25.64 -6.80
N TYR A 26 -30.46 -26.59 -5.90
CA TYR A 26 -31.04 -26.28 -4.60
C TYR A 26 -30.08 -25.44 -3.74
N GLU A 27 -28.79 -25.81 -3.72
CA GLU A 27 -27.75 -25.00 -3.07
C GLU A 27 -27.58 -23.63 -3.73
N PHE A 28 -27.73 -23.56 -5.05
CA PHE A 28 -27.73 -22.29 -5.76
C PHE A 28 -28.98 -21.44 -5.41
N LEU A 29 -30.16 -22.01 -5.25
CA LEU A 29 -31.33 -21.22 -4.87
C LEU A 29 -31.30 -20.75 -3.42
N THR A 30 -30.77 -21.55 -2.50
CA THR A 30 -30.79 -21.23 -1.06
C THR A 30 -29.51 -20.53 -0.57
N GLY A 31 -28.37 -20.78 -1.22
CA GLY A 31 -27.04 -20.34 -0.78
C GLY A 31 -26.59 -18.94 -1.24
N PHE A 32 -27.51 -17.99 -1.48
CA PHE A 32 -27.15 -16.67 -2.04
C PHE A 32 -26.06 -15.93 -1.25
N HIS A 33 -26.14 -15.96 0.09
CA HIS A 33 -25.13 -15.33 0.93
C HIS A 33 -23.76 -16.01 0.79
N LYS A 34 -23.73 -17.35 0.79
CA LYS A 34 -22.50 -18.13 0.57
C LYS A 34 -21.85 -17.78 -0.77
N ARG A 35 -22.62 -17.72 -1.85
CA ARG A 35 -22.11 -17.32 -3.19
C ARG A 35 -21.63 -15.88 -3.23
N LYS A 36 -22.30 -14.96 -2.53
CA LYS A 36 -21.87 -13.57 -2.47
C LYS A 36 -20.51 -13.46 -1.78
N LEU A 37 -20.30 -14.19 -0.69
CA LEU A 37 -19.02 -14.26 0.00
C LEU A 37 -17.95 -14.94 -0.87
N GLN A 38 -18.28 -16.05 -1.52
CA GLN A 38 -17.35 -16.75 -2.44
C GLN A 38 -16.91 -15.84 -3.59
N ARG A 39 -17.83 -15.07 -4.20
CA ARG A 39 -17.47 -14.09 -5.24
C ARG A 39 -16.54 -13.00 -4.71
N ALA A 40 -16.80 -12.51 -3.50
CA ALA A 40 -15.93 -11.52 -2.89
C ALA A 40 -14.53 -12.08 -2.61
N LYS A 41 -14.45 -13.30 -2.06
CA LYS A 41 -13.18 -14.01 -1.82
C LYS A 41 -12.43 -14.30 -3.11
N HIS A 42 -13.09 -14.86 -4.11
CA HIS A 42 -12.49 -15.12 -5.42
C HIS A 42 -11.97 -13.83 -6.07
N ALA A 43 -12.68 -12.71 -5.96
CA ALA A 43 -12.20 -11.43 -6.45
C ALA A 43 -10.94 -10.95 -5.70
N GLN A 44 -10.86 -11.18 -4.38
CA GLN A 44 -9.67 -10.89 -3.58
C GLN A 44 -8.51 -11.81 -3.97
N GLU A 45 -8.73 -13.11 -4.08
CA GLU A 45 -7.73 -14.11 -4.48
C GLU A 45 -7.15 -13.80 -5.86
N VAL A 46 -7.99 -13.47 -6.86
CA VAL A 46 -7.52 -13.07 -8.19
C VAL A 46 -6.70 -11.79 -8.14
N ALA A 47 -7.09 -10.81 -7.32
CA ALA A 47 -6.32 -9.58 -7.15
C ALA A 47 -4.95 -9.85 -6.49
N GLU A 48 -4.90 -10.70 -5.48
CA GLU A 48 -3.67 -11.10 -4.81
C GLU A 48 -2.73 -11.88 -5.74
N LEU A 49 -3.27 -12.82 -6.53
CA LEU A 49 -2.49 -13.57 -7.51
C LEU A 49 -1.88 -12.64 -8.57
N ARG A 50 -2.65 -11.68 -9.07
CA ARG A 50 -2.14 -10.67 -10.02
C ARG A 50 -1.06 -9.79 -9.38
N ALA A 51 -1.27 -9.29 -8.17
CA ALA A 51 -0.29 -8.48 -7.47
C ALA A 51 1.03 -9.24 -7.22
N ARG A 52 0.95 -10.54 -6.90
CA ARG A 52 2.14 -11.40 -6.76
C ARG A 52 2.87 -11.58 -8.08
N ALA A 53 2.13 -11.84 -9.17
CA ALA A 53 2.71 -11.96 -10.51
C ALA A 53 3.41 -10.67 -10.94
N GLU A 54 2.76 -9.52 -10.78
CA GLU A 54 3.33 -8.19 -11.09
C GLU A 54 4.60 -7.92 -10.26
N LYS A 55 4.62 -8.29 -8.97
CA LYS A 55 5.81 -8.15 -8.12
C LYS A 55 6.96 -9.04 -8.61
N LEU A 56 6.68 -10.27 -9.00
CA LEU A 56 7.67 -11.20 -9.54
C LEU A 56 8.25 -10.70 -10.86
N GLU A 57 7.39 -10.23 -11.78
CA GLU A 57 7.78 -9.64 -13.05
C GLU A 57 8.62 -8.38 -12.82
N GLY A 58 8.22 -7.49 -11.91
CA GLY A 58 9.00 -6.30 -11.56
C GLY A 58 10.39 -6.65 -11.01
N ARG A 59 10.49 -7.67 -10.14
CA ARG A 59 11.79 -8.16 -9.65
C ARG A 59 12.64 -8.81 -10.75
N LYS A 60 12.02 -9.43 -11.75
CA LYS A 60 12.73 -10.00 -12.89
C LYS A 60 13.28 -8.89 -13.79
N GLN A 61 12.44 -7.91 -14.14
CA GLN A 61 12.83 -6.75 -14.94
C GLN A 61 13.97 -5.97 -14.28
N LEU A 62 13.92 -5.76 -12.96
CA LEU A 62 14.96 -5.05 -12.24
C LEU A 62 16.30 -5.81 -12.22
N ARG A 63 16.25 -7.15 -12.14
CA ARG A 63 17.45 -8.00 -12.28
C ARG A 63 18.01 -7.95 -13.69
N GLU A 64 17.15 -7.99 -14.72
CA GLU A 64 17.55 -7.88 -16.12
C GLU A 64 18.16 -6.51 -16.43
N GLN A 65 17.58 -5.42 -15.90
CA GLN A 65 18.12 -4.07 -16.02
C GLN A 65 19.51 -3.97 -15.40
N ARG A 66 19.69 -4.44 -14.15
CA ARG A 66 21.01 -4.46 -13.49
C ARG A 66 22.02 -5.29 -14.27
N LYS A 67 21.62 -6.45 -14.82
CA LYS A 67 22.49 -7.29 -15.62
C LYS A 67 22.92 -6.57 -16.91
N ALA A 68 21.99 -5.95 -17.61
CA ALA A 68 22.27 -5.19 -18.83
C ALA A 68 23.15 -3.96 -18.56
N GLU A 69 22.94 -3.26 -17.43
CA GLU A 69 23.80 -2.15 -16.99
C GLU A 69 25.23 -2.62 -16.70
N LEU A 70 25.38 -3.76 -16.02
CA LEU A 70 26.70 -4.37 -15.79
C LEU A 70 27.38 -4.80 -17.09
N GLU A 71 26.66 -5.45 -17.99
CA GLU A 71 27.17 -5.85 -19.31
C GLU A 71 27.66 -4.63 -20.09
N ARG A 72 26.85 -3.56 -20.17
CA ARG A 72 27.25 -2.29 -20.82
C ARG A 72 28.47 -1.66 -20.16
N HIS A 73 28.51 -1.61 -18.83
CA HIS A 73 29.65 -1.04 -18.12
C HIS A 73 30.93 -1.85 -18.37
N VAL A 74 30.86 -3.18 -18.39
CA VAL A 74 31.99 -4.04 -18.74
C VAL A 74 32.44 -3.81 -20.19
N GLU A 75 31.50 -3.69 -21.13
CA GLU A 75 31.79 -3.33 -22.52
C GLU A 75 32.48 -1.97 -22.64
N GLU A 76 32.00 -0.95 -21.93
CA GLU A 76 32.58 0.40 -21.90
C GLU A 76 33.99 0.39 -21.31
N VAL A 77 34.22 -0.29 -20.18
CA VAL A 77 35.55 -0.43 -19.56
C VAL A 77 36.51 -1.17 -20.48
N ASN A 78 36.08 -2.27 -21.09
CA ASN A 78 36.90 -3.02 -22.05
C ASN A 78 37.27 -2.17 -23.28
N ALA A 79 36.33 -1.35 -23.77
CA ALA A 79 36.57 -0.40 -24.86
C ALA A 79 37.59 0.68 -24.47
N MET A 80 37.52 1.22 -23.25
CA MET A 80 38.50 2.19 -22.74
C MET A 80 39.91 1.59 -22.58
N LEU A 81 40.02 0.35 -22.12
CA LEU A 81 41.31 -0.34 -21.97
C LEU A 81 41.87 -0.88 -23.30
N GLY A 82 41.12 -0.82 -24.41
CA GLY A 82 41.55 -1.35 -25.70
C GLY A 82 41.73 -2.87 -25.71
N LEU A 83 41.16 -3.58 -24.72
CA LEU A 83 41.21 -5.03 -24.64
C LEU A 83 40.21 -5.61 -25.65
N PRO A 84 40.65 -6.47 -26.61
CA PRO A 84 39.72 -7.08 -27.54
C PRO A 84 38.73 -7.98 -26.77
N ALA A 85 37.45 -7.89 -27.10
CA ALA A 85 36.37 -8.66 -26.46
C ALA A 85 36.65 -10.19 -26.35
N ALA A 86 37.51 -10.72 -27.21
CA ALA A 86 37.96 -12.11 -27.20
C ALA A 86 38.84 -12.51 -26.00
N ALA A 87 39.50 -11.57 -25.31
CA ALA A 87 40.31 -11.83 -24.11
C ALA A 87 39.47 -11.87 -22.83
N SER A 88 38.38 -11.07 -22.77
CA SER A 88 37.47 -11.01 -21.61
C SER A 88 36.61 -12.29 -21.48
N ASN A 89 36.23 -12.93 -22.59
CA ASN A 89 35.36 -14.11 -22.58
C ASN A 89 36.09 -15.44 -22.23
N LYS A 90 37.42 -15.44 -22.07
CA LYS A 90 38.22 -16.66 -21.81
C LYS A 90 38.59 -16.90 -20.34
N GLN A 91 38.33 -15.96 -19.43
CA GLN A 91 38.77 -16.08 -18.02
C GLN A 91 37.63 -16.23 -17.00
N TYR A 92 36.37 -16.21 -17.43
CA TYR A 92 35.22 -16.51 -16.56
C TYR A 92 34.42 -17.67 -17.14
N GLY A 93 35.12 -18.77 -17.43
CA GLY A 93 34.48 -20.06 -17.64
C GLY A 93 33.92 -20.57 -16.32
N ASP A 94 32.60 -20.62 -16.24
CA ASP A 94 31.84 -21.71 -15.63
C ASP A 94 32.53 -22.43 -14.46
N SER A 95 32.59 -21.77 -13.30
CA SER A 95 32.65 -22.48 -12.03
C SER A 95 31.23 -22.63 -11.49
N SER A 96 30.38 -23.34 -12.23
CA SER A 96 29.21 -24.01 -11.69
C SER A 96 29.67 -25.21 -10.84
N THR A 97 30.55 -24.95 -9.88
CA THR A 97 30.78 -25.84 -8.74
C THR A 97 29.64 -25.58 -7.79
N ASP A 98 28.74 -26.55 -7.79
CA ASP A 98 27.85 -26.96 -6.71
C ASP A 98 28.66 -27.06 -5.39
N SER A 99 29.04 -25.91 -4.85
CA SER A 99 29.54 -25.81 -3.49
C SER A 99 28.31 -25.55 -2.64
N ASP A 100 27.84 -26.61 -1.97
CA ASP A 100 26.98 -26.57 -0.78
C ASP A 100 27.71 -25.83 0.36
N GLU A 101 28.16 -24.60 0.10
CA GLU A 101 28.55 -23.63 1.12
C GLU A 101 27.25 -23.08 1.72
N GLU A 102 26.60 -23.94 2.50
CA GLU A 102 25.54 -23.61 3.44
C GLU A 102 25.99 -22.38 4.23
N TRP A 103 25.41 -21.23 3.87
CA TRP A 103 25.71 -19.94 4.47
C TRP A 103 25.58 -20.06 5.99
N LYS A 104 26.71 -20.08 6.69
CA LYS A 104 26.82 -20.35 8.13
C LYS A 104 26.27 -19.25 9.05
N GLY A 105 25.41 -18.37 8.53
CA GLY A 105 24.86 -17.23 9.25
C GLY A 105 25.94 -16.22 9.65
N ILE A 106 25.50 -15.01 9.99
CA ILE A 106 26.33 -14.11 10.81
C ILE A 106 26.44 -14.82 12.16
N SER A 107 27.65 -15.21 12.55
CA SER A 107 27.91 -15.71 13.89
C SER A 107 27.36 -14.70 14.91
N ASP A 108 26.45 -15.13 15.79
CA ASP A 108 25.91 -14.40 16.96
C ASP A 108 27.02 -14.12 18.00
N SER A 109 28.12 -13.51 17.55
CA SER A 109 28.99 -12.77 18.45
C SER A 109 28.33 -11.42 18.61
N ASP A 110 27.76 -11.20 19.79
CA ASP A 110 27.16 -9.92 20.17
C ASP A 110 28.10 -8.79 19.74
N PRO A 111 27.67 -7.88 18.84
CA PRO A 111 28.51 -6.77 18.44
C PRO A 111 28.84 -5.96 19.70
N PRO A 112 30.08 -5.46 19.83
CA PRO A 112 30.44 -4.63 20.97
C PRO A 112 29.43 -3.46 21.07
N PRO A 113 28.90 -3.13 22.26
CA PRO A 113 27.96 -2.04 22.42
C PRO A 113 28.57 -0.74 21.88
N ILE A 114 27.94 -0.21 20.84
CA ILE A 114 28.39 0.99 20.11
C ILE A 114 27.68 2.18 20.75
N ASP A 115 28.22 2.67 21.87
CA ASP A 115 27.81 3.96 22.44
C ASP A 115 28.74 5.04 21.88
N HIS A 116 28.26 5.76 20.87
CA HIS A 116 29.03 6.82 20.21
C HIS A 116 28.23 8.12 20.18
N GLU A 117 28.82 9.17 20.74
CA GLU A 117 28.31 10.53 20.67
C GLU A 117 29.07 11.28 19.55
N ALA A 118 28.34 11.80 18.58
CA ALA A 118 28.92 12.59 17.50
C ALA A 118 28.42 14.04 17.60
N GLU A 119 29.35 14.97 17.71
CA GLU A 119 29.06 16.40 17.70
C GLU A 119 29.00 16.91 16.25
N TYR A 120 27.83 17.39 15.83
CA TYR A 120 27.66 18.03 14.53
C TYR A 120 27.51 19.54 14.73
N VAL A 121 28.39 20.29 14.06
CA VAL A 121 28.40 21.75 14.05
C VAL A 121 27.97 22.25 12.68
N ASP A 122 26.75 22.80 12.60
CA ASP A 122 26.33 23.64 11.48
C ASP A 122 26.53 25.11 11.87
N GLU A 123 26.74 25.99 10.88
CA GLU A 123 27.10 27.41 11.06
C GLU A 123 26.15 28.23 11.97
N GLU A 124 24.91 27.74 12.19
CA GLU A 124 23.92 28.37 13.07
C GLU A 124 23.40 27.46 14.20
N LYS A 125 23.75 26.16 14.24
CA LYS A 125 23.17 25.20 15.20
C LYS A 125 24.17 24.12 15.63
N TYR A 126 24.25 23.91 16.93
CA TYR A 126 24.97 22.79 17.54
C TYR A 126 23.94 21.71 17.92
N THR A 127 24.07 20.52 17.33
CA THR A 127 23.23 19.37 17.67
C THR A 127 24.11 18.15 17.96
N THR A 128 23.92 17.55 19.13
CA THR A 128 24.56 16.28 19.49
C THR A 128 23.61 15.13 19.17
N VAL A 129 24.12 14.12 18.46
CA VAL A 129 23.39 12.89 18.17
C VAL A 129 24.04 11.77 18.97
N THR A 130 23.29 11.18 19.89
CA THR A 130 23.70 10.02 20.68
C THR A 130 23.14 8.74 20.06
N VAL A 131 24.00 7.75 19.80
CA VAL A 131 23.59 6.43 19.34
C VAL A 131 23.78 5.45 20.50
N GLU A 132 22.67 4.90 20.99
CA GLU A 132 22.64 3.91 22.07
C GLU A 132 22.17 2.55 21.53
N ALA A 133 22.75 1.46 22.02
CA ALA A 133 22.36 0.11 21.65
C ALA A 133 21.02 -0.29 22.30
N LEU A 134 19.97 -0.47 21.48
CA LEU A 134 18.66 -0.96 21.94
C LEU A 134 18.61 -2.49 21.92
N ASP A 135 18.18 -3.10 23.03
CA ASP A 135 17.87 -4.53 23.08
C ASP A 135 16.60 -4.84 22.27
N VAL A 136 16.76 -5.65 21.22
CA VAL A 136 15.68 -6.06 20.30
C VAL A 136 14.72 -7.10 20.90
N SER A 137 14.96 -7.53 22.15
CA SER A 137 14.04 -8.34 22.91
C SER A 137 12.70 -7.64 23.13
N LYS A 138 11.63 -8.42 23.25
CA LYS A 138 10.26 -7.89 23.46
C LYS A 138 10.21 -6.88 24.62
N GLU A 139 10.92 -7.16 25.72
CA GLU A 139 10.96 -6.26 26.88
C GLU A 139 11.80 -4.99 26.64
N GLY A 140 12.90 -5.08 25.87
CA GLY A 140 13.73 -3.92 25.49
C GLY A 140 12.96 -2.91 24.62
N LEU A 141 12.17 -3.39 23.64
CA LEU A 141 11.30 -2.54 22.83
C LEU A 141 10.20 -1.85 23.65
N PHE A 142 9.62 -2.55 24.64
CA PHE A 142 8.59 -1.95 25.51
C PHE A 142 9.15 -0.84 26.39
N ARG A 143 10.36 -1.03 26.91
CA ARG A 143 11.03 -0.03 27.76
C ARG A 143 11.41 1.23 26.96
N ALA A 144 11.97 1.06 25.77
CA ALA A 144 12.31 2.19 24.89
C ALA A 144 11.07 3.03 24.50
N GLN A 145 9.94 2.36 24.26
CA GLN A 145 8.68 3.06 23.98
C GLN A 145 8.20 3.87 25.21
N GLN A 146 8.32 3.31 26.41
CA GLN A 146 7.92 3.98 27.65
C GLN A 146 8.80 5.20 27.98
N GLU A 147 10.12 5.09 27.83
CA GLU A 147 11.07 6.20 28.04
C GLU A 147 10.88 7.31 26.98
N SER A 148 10.56 6.95 25.72
CA SER A 148 10.26 7.93 24.66
C SER A 148 8.94 8.69 24.87
N ASP A 149 7.94 8.04 25.48
CA ASP A 149 6.65 8.65 25.83
C ASP A 149 6.78 9.58 27.06
N GLU A 150 7.66 9.27 28.00
CA GLU A 150 7.98 10.15 29.14
C GLU A 150 8.70 11.43 28.69
N HIS A 151 9.65 11.32 27.74
CA HIS A 151 10.36 12.49 27.17
C HIS A 151 9.53 13.33 26.19
N ASN A 152 8.46 12.79 25.61
CA ASN A 152 7.51 13.55 24.77
C ASN A 152 6.35 14.17 25.56
N SER A 153 6.30 14.02 26.88
CA SER A 153 5.14 14.43 27.69
C SER A 153 5.05 15.94 27.99
N ASP A 154 6.02 16.76 27.56
CA ASP A 154 6.04 18.21 27.82
C ASP A 154 5.68 19.11 26.62
N ASP A 155 5.15 18.56 25.51
CA ASP A 155 4.58 19.41 24.46
C ASP A 155 3.33 18.80 23.80
N ASN A 156 2.20 19.45 24.05
CA ASN A 156 0.98 19.46 23.23
C ASN A 156 0.24 18.14 22.92
N GLY A 157 -0.74 17.83 23.79
CA GLY A 157 -2.15 17.93 23.40
C GLY A 157 -2.77 16.93 22.40
N VAL A 158 -3.63 16.06 22.96
CA VAL A 158 -4.83 15.43 22.37
C VAL A 158 -4.64 14.10 21.63
N THR A 159 -4.79 13.00 22.37
CA THR A 159 -5.13 11.66 21.86
C THR A 159 -6.62 11.35 22.09
N PRO A 160 -7.43 10.97 21.06
CA PRO A 160 -8.78 10.48 21.29
C PRO A 160 -8.76 8.96 21.50
N THR A 161 -8.80 8.54 22.77
CA THR A 161 -9.03 7.13 23.15
C THR A 161 -10.43 6.69 22.74
N SER A 162 -10.47 5.65 21.92
CA SER A 162 -11.63 4.82 21.63
C SER A 162 -11.90 3.90 22.82
N THR A 163 -13.02 4.10 23.51
CA THR A 163 -13.59 3.08 24.41
C THR A 163 -15.01 2.75 24.00
N ASN A 164 -15.19 1.50 23.59
CA ASN A 164 -16.46 0.81 23.49
C ASN A 164 -16.75 0.22 24.88
N GLY A 165 -17.95 0.45 25.41
CA GLY A 165 -18.42 -0.17 26.65
C GLY A 165 -19.84 0.27 26.95
N GLY A 166 -20.80 -0.62 26.70
CA GLY A 166 -22.22 -0.39 26.91
C GLY A 166 -22.61 -0.35 28.38
N ALA A 167 -23.57 0.50 28.71
CA ALA A 167 -24.50 0.30 29.82
C ALA A 167 -25.79 1.07 29.53
N SER A 168 -26.89 0.36 29.74
CA SER A 168 -28.28 0.80 29.67
C SER A 168 -28.60 1.97 30.59
N SER A 169 -29.21 3.03 30.06
CA SER A 169 -30.14 3.87 30.82
C SER A 169 -31.10 4.61 29.87
N GLY A 170 -32.36 4.68 30.30
CA GLY A 170 -33.52 5.06 29.50
C GLY A 170 -33.38 6.41 28.81
N LYS A 171 -33.74 6.45 27.53
CA LYS A 171 -33.89 7.69 26.78
C LYS A 171 -35.35 8.14 26.86
N GLU A 172 -35.67 8.98 27.82
CA GLU A 172 -36.86 9.79 27.72
C GLU A 172 -36.73 10.74 26.53
N LYS A 173 -37.75 10.78 25.66
CA LYS A 173 -37.79 11.71 24.53
C LYS A 173 -38.21 13.08 25.07
N ARG A 174 -37.39 14.10 24.84
CA ARG A 174 -37.70 15.49 25.21
C ARG A 174 -38.95 15.97 24.46
N PRO A 175 -39.91 16.65 25.14
CA PRO A 175 -41.07 17.24 24.47
C PRO A 175 -40.60 18.37 23.54
N TRP A 176 -41.13 18.37 22.31
CA TRP A 176 -40.82 19.37 21.29
C TRP A 176 -41.61 20.66 21.57
N THR A 177 -40.96 21.64 22.21
CA THR A 177 -41.49 23.00 22.35
C THR A 177 -40.88 23.91 21.28
N LYS A 178 -41.67 24.88 20.79
CA LYS A 178 -41.31 25.77 19.67
C LYS A 178 -40.36 26.90 20.07
N GLU A 179 -40.06 27.05 21.35
CA GLU A 179 -39.13 28.05 21.88
C GLU A 179 -37.81 27.40 22.29
N LYS A 180 -36.70 28.00 21.86
CA LYS A 180 -35.35 27.49 22.16
C LYS A 180 -35.09 27.69 23.66
N PRO A 181 -34.73 26.64 24.43
CA PRO A 181 -34.31 26.84 25.80
C PRO A 181 -33.04 27.70 25.81
N LYS A 182 -33.13 28.85 26.46
CA LYS A 182 -31.98 29.61 26.97
C LYS A 182 -31.37 28.78 28.10
N ASP A 183 -30.06 28.87 28.23
CA ASP A 183 -29.23 28.27 29.28
C ASP A 183 -28.67 26.85 29.04
N GLY A 184 -27.34 26.82 28.89
CA GLY A 184 -26.46 25.78 29.43
C GLY A 184 -26.31 24.44 28.71
N VAL A 185 -27.27 23.99 27.90
CA VAL A 185 -27.19 22.65 27.31
C VAL A 185 -26.23 22.62 26.12
N LYS A 186 -24.99 22.14 26.34
CA LYS A 186 -23.96 21.93 25.31
C LYS A 186 -24.60 21.29 24.07
N LYS A 187 -24.66 22.04 22.96
CA LYS A 187 -25.14 21.54 21.67
C LYS A 187 -24.34 20.28 21.36
N ARG A 188 -25.01 19.13 21.23
CA ARG A 188 -24.35 17.88 20.84
C ARG A 188 -23.55 18.15 19.57
N LYS A 189 -22.23 17.95 19.62
CA LYS A 189 -21.37 18.14 18.45
C LYS A 189 -21.93 17.27 17.34
N LYS A 190 -22.32 17.89 16.22
CA LYS A 190 -22.81 17.16 15.04
C LYS A 190 -21.70 16.19 14.64
N LYS A 191 -22.05 14.90 14.44
CA LYS A 191 -21.10 13.92 13.93
C LYS A 191 -20.49 14.49 12.65
N ARG A 192 -19.15 14.50 12.58
CA ARG A 192 -18.46 14.99 11.38
C ARG A 192 -18.91 14.10 10.23
N ASN A 193 -19.39 14.69 9.14
CA ASN A 193 -19.70 13.92 7.95
C ASN A 193 -18.36 13.38 7.44
N PHE A 194 -18.08 12.11 7.73
CA PHE A 194 -16.98 11.37 7.11
C PHE A 194 -17.31 11.34 5.62
N ARG A 195 -16.56 12.14 4.87
CA ARG A 195 -16.54 12.03 3.42
C ARG A 195 -15.35 11.13 3.11
N TYR A 196 -15.53 10.21 2.17
CA TYR A 196 -14.53 9.22 1.77
C TYR A 196 -13.22 9.86 1.28
N GLU A 197 -13.28 11.16 0.93
CA GLU A 197 -12.14 11.95 0.48
C GLU A 197 -11.99 13.23 1.35
N GLY A 198 -10.73 13.61 1.58
CA GLY A 198 -10.34 14.87 2.20
C GLY A 198 -10.85 16.10 1.42
N LYS A 199 -10.73 17.30 2.01
CA LYS A 199 -11.09 18.54 1.30
C LYS A 199 -10.21 18.77 0.05
N ALA A 200 -8.92 18.45 0.14
CA ALA A 200 -7.95 18.60 -0.95
C ALA A 200 -8.26 17.62 -2.09
N GLU A 201 -8.36 16.32 -1.79
CA GLU A 201 -8.71 15.27 -2.75
C GLU A 201 -10.02 15.57 -3.50
N ARG A 202 -11.06 16.04 -2.79
CA ARG A 202 -12.31 16.45 -3.44
C ARG A 202 -12.14 17.61 -4.40
N LYS A 203 -11.27 18.58 -4.07
CA LYS A 203 -10.99 19.74 -4.93
C LYS A 203 -10.31 19.27 -6.21
N GLU A 204 -9.35 18.36 -6.10
CA GLU A 204 -8.67 17.74 -7.23
C GLU A 204 -9.61 16.88 -8.08
N ALA A 205 -10.42 16.03 -7.47
CA ALA A 205 -11.41 15.21 -8.17
C ALA A 205 -12.42 16.08 -8.92
N ARG A 206 -12.91 17.16 -8.29
CA ARG A 206 -13.78 18.15 -8.94
C ARG A 206 -13.08 18.87 -10.09
N ALA A 207 -11.80 19.21 -9.96
CA ALA A 207 -11.03 19.84 -11.03
C ALA A 207 -10.84 18.89 -12.22
N LYS A 208 -10.47 17.62 -11.96
CA LYS A 208 -10.34 16.55 -12.95
C LYS A 208 -11.67 16.26 -13.66
N GLN A 209 -12.79 16.26 -12.93
CA GLN A 209 -14.12 16.07 -13.53
C GLN A 209 -14.49 17.25 -14.43
N LYS A 210 -14.25 18.49 -13.98
CA LYS A 210 -14.51 19.69 -14.79
C LYS A 210 -13.68 19.71 -16.07
N SER A 211 -12.39 19.37 -16.00
CA SER A 211 -11.52 19.34 -17.18
C SER A 211 -11.97 18.26 -18.18
N ARG A 212 -12.31 17.06 -17.70
CA ARG A 212 -12.85 15.98 -18.55
C ARG A 212 -14.17 16.37 -19.21
N ASN A 213 -15.11 16.94 -18.47
CA ASN A 213 -16.39 17.38 -19.01
C ASN A 213 -16.22 18.53 -20.03
N SER A 214 -15.33 19.48 -19.75
CA SER A 214 -15.00 20.57 -20.68
C SER A 214 -14.40 20.05 -21.98
N ARG A 215 -13.43 19.13 -21.90
CA ARG A 215 -12.83 18.47 -23.06
C ARG A 215 -13.87 17.71 -23.87
N GLN A 216 -14.71 16.90 -23.22
CA GLN A 216 -15.77 16.16 -23.89
C GLN A 216 -16.81 17.10 -24.55
N ALA A 217 -17.14 18.23 -23.92
CA ALA A 217 -18.02 19.23 -24.51
C ALA A 217 -17.39 19.92 -25.74
N ARG A 218 -16.09 20.21 -25.70
CA ARG A 218 -15.33 20.73 -26.85
C ARG A 218 -15.30 19.72 -28.00
N GLU A 219 -15.02 18.45 -27.72
CA GLU A 219 -15.02 17.38 -28.72
C GLU A 219 -16.40 17.21 -29.38
N ARG A 220 -17.49 17.30 -28.61
CA ARG A 220 -18.87 17.29 -29.16
C ARG A 220 -19.17 18.51 -30.03
N ARG A 221 -18.66 19.70 -29.68
CA ARG A 221 -18.83 20.91 -30.49
C ARG A 221 -17.99 20.90 -31.76
N ALA A 222 -16.78 20.35 -31.69
CA ALA A 222 -15.86 20.25 -32.82
C ALA A 222 -16.28 19.16 -33.83
N GLY A 223 -16.85 18.05 -33.37
CA GLY A 223 -17.38 16.98 -34.23
C GLY A 223 -18.80 17.22 -34.76
N GLY A 224 -19.37 18.41 -34.52
CA GLY A 224 -20.70 18.83 -34.99
C GLY A 224 -20.67 19.96 -36.03
N SER A 225 -19.49 20.25 -36.59
CA SER A 225 -19.28 21.10 -37.77
C SER A 225 -18.93 20.24 -38.98
#